data_AF-A0A2V9RQZ1-F1
#
_entry.id   AF-A0A2V9RQZ1-F1
#
_cell.length_a   1.000
_cell.length_b   1.000
_cell.length_c   1.000
_cell.angle_alpha   90.00
_cell.angle_beta   90.00
_cell.angle_gamma   90.00
#
_symmetry.space_group_name_H-M   'P 1'
#
loop_
_entity.id
_entity.type
_entity.pdbx_description
1 polymer ?
#
loop_
_entity_poly.entity_id
_entity_poly.type
_entity_poly.pdbx_seq_one_letter_code
_entity_poly.pdbx_strand_id
1 'polypeptide(L)'
;MAEEVAAAERFWEGALRRITVNAYERDPAARKACIVHFGTACRVCGFDFAARFGELGVGFIHVHHTKPLSEIGRDYAVDPTRDLIPVCPNCHAMLHQRTPPLSVAQLRQHMRDGTNDT
;
A
#
# COMPACT_ATOMS: atom_id res chain seq x y z
N MET A 1 41.79 -2.51 33.63
CA MET A 1 40.48 -1.86 33.86
C MET A 1 39.52 -2.60 32.95
N ALA A 2 38.77 -3.55 33.52
CA ALA A 2 37.86 -4.39 32.76
C ALA A 2 36.67 -3.53 32.30
N GLU A 3 36.52 -3.35 31.00
CA GLU A 3 35.36 -2.68 30.42
C GLU A 3 34.23 -3.73 30.34
N GLU A 4 33.18 -3.51 31.14
CA GLU A 4 32.01 -4.38 31.20
C GLU A 4 31.28 -4.36 29.86
N VAL A 5 31.26 -5.51 29.17
CA VAL A 5 30.43 -5.71 27.98
C VAL A 5 28.99 -5.86 28.46
N ALA A 6 28.15 -4.85 28.22
CA ALA A 6 26.72 -4.92 28.51
C ALA A 6 26.14 -6.21 27.90
N ALA A 7 25.51 -7.03 28.74
CA ALA A 7 24.95 -8.31 28.32
C ALA A 7 24.00 -8.10 27.14
N ALA A 8 24.23 -8.81 26.03
CA ALA A 8 23.42 -8.70 24.83
C ALA A 8 21.94 -9.01 25.16
N GLU A 9 21.06 -8.02 24.93
CA GLU A 9 19.62 -8.18 25.09
C GLU A 9 19.13 -9.29 24.12
N ARG A 10 18.42 -10.28 24.67
CA ARG A 10 17.84 -11.38 23.90
C ARG A 10 16.38 -11.08 23.59
N PHE A 11 16.03 -11.00 22.32
CA PHE A 11 14.67 -10.82 21.84
C PHE A 11 14.09 -12.19 21.43
N TRP A 12 12.92 -12.52 21.95
CA TRP A 12 12.23 -13.78 21.66
C TRP A 12 11.05 -13.53 20.73
N GLU A 13 11.03 -14.19 19.57
CA GLU A 13 9.98 -14.11 18.56
C GLU A 13 9.25 -15.46 18.39
N GLY A 14 8.16 -15.50 17.63
CA GLY A 14 7.46 -16.75 17.28
C GLY A 14 6.26 -17.13 18.16
N ALA A 15 5.88 -16.29 19.12
CA ALA A 15 4.65 -16.50 19.88
C ALA A 15 3.40 -16.43 18.97
N LEU A 16 2.54 -17.45 19.07
CA LEU A 16 1.38 -17.61 18.19
C LEU A 16 0.24 -16.70 18.68
N ARG A 17 -0.01 -15.60 17.95
CA ARG A 17 -1.11 -14.68 18.23
C ARG A 17 -2.25 -14.90 17.23
N ARG A 18 -3.43 -15.30 17.72
CA ARG A 18 -4.64 -15.43 16.88
C ARG A 18 -5.29 -14.07 16.71
N ILE A 19 -5.46 -13.63 15.47
CA ILE A 19 -6.14 -12.40 15.09
C ILE A 19 -7.37 -12.74 14.23
N THR A 20 -8.50 -12.09 14.51
CA THR A 20 -9.71 -12.19 13.68
C THR A 20 -9.78 -10.92 12.84
N VAL A 21 -9.73 -11.07 11.52
CA VAL A 21 -9.83 -9.93 10.58
C VAL A 21 -11.10 -10.08 9.75
N ASN A 22 -11.85 -8.99 9.61
CA ASN A 22 -12.97 -8.94 8.67
C ASN A 22 -12.39 -8.81 7.25
N ALA A 23 -12.74 -9.75 6.37
CA ALA A 23 -12.42 -9.67 4.95
C ALA A 23 -13.64 -9.09 4.22
N TYR A 24 -13.50 -7.88 3.68
CA TYR A 24 -14.47 -7.34 2.74
C TYR A 24 -14.23 -8.01 1.39
N GLU A 25 -15.29 -8.56 0.79
CA GLU A 25 -15.24 -9.14 -0.54
C GLU A 25 -14.81 -8.06 -1.54
N ARG A 26 -13.72 -8.32 -2.27
CA ARG A 26 -13.21 -7.43 -3.32
C ARG A 26 -13.44 -8.11 -4.64
N ASP A 27 -14.22 -7.50 -5.52
CA ASP A 27 -14.44 -8.01 -6.86
C ASP A 27 -13.12 -8.01 -7.66
N PRO A 28 -12.58 -9.19 -8.05
CA PRO A 28 -11.38 -9.28 -8.87
C PRO A 28 -11.53 -8.60 -10.24
N ALA A 29 -12.75 -8.51 -10.77
CA ALA A 29 -13.05 -7.83 -12.02
C ALA A 29 -12.82 -6.31 -11.90
N ALA A 30 -13.20 -5.70 -10.77
CA ALA A 30 -12.93 -4.28 -10.51
C ALA A 30 -11.42 -3.99 -10.46
N ARG A 31 -10.64 -4.86 -9.80
CA ARG A 31 -9.17 -4.76 -9.81
C ARG A 31 -8.62 -4.86 -11.25
N LYS A 32 -9.08 -5.85 -12.01
CA LYS A 32 -8.61 -6.05 -13.39
C LYS A 32 -8.96 -4.86 -14.27
N ALA A 33 -10.18 -4.32 -14.17
CA ALA A 33 -10.61 -3.13 -14.90
C ALA A 33 -9.77 -1.90 -14.56
N CYS A 34 -9.48 -1.68 -13.27
CA CYS A 34 -8.59 -0.61 -12.81
C CYS A 34 -7.19 -0.73 -13.45
N ILE A 35 -6.59 -1.92 -13.46
CA ILE A 35 -5.25 -2.15 -14.06
C ILE A 35 -5.29 -2.03 -15.58
N VAL A 36 -6.33 -2.52 -16.25
CA VAL A 36 -6.49 -2.37 -17.70
C VAL A 36 -6.58 -0.89 -18.08
N HIS A 37 -7.28 -0.08 -17.27
CA HIS A 37 -7.44 1.34 -17.53
C HIS A 37 -6.18 2.17 -17.21
N PHE A 38 -5.56 1.94 -16.04
CA PHE A 38 -4.46 2.79 -15.54
C PHE A 38 -3.05 2.22 -15.78
N GLY A 39 -2.93 0.94 -16.08
CA GLY A 39 -1.67 0.20 -16.11
C GLY A 39 -1.19 -0.22 -14.72
N THR A 40 0.08 -0.68 -14.66
CA THR A 40 0.72 -1.24 -13.46
C THR A 40 1.68 -0.28 -12.76
N ALA A 41 1.98 0.87 -13.36
CA ALA A 41 2.85 1.87 -12.74
C ALA A 41 2.16 2.54 -11.55
N CYS A 42 2.89 2.63 -10.43
CA CYS A 42 2.40 3.26 -9.21
C CYS A 42 1.99 4.71 -9.46
N ARG A 43 0.73 5.06 -9.16
CA ARG A 43 0.25 6.44 -9.31
C ARG A 43 0.75 7.37 -8.23
N VAL A 44 1.52 6.93 -7.24
CA VAL A 44 2.21 7.85 -6.31
C VAL A 44 3.61 8.15 -6.83
N CYS A 45 4.48 7.13 -6.89
CA CYS A 45 5.91 7.29 -7.15
C CYS A 45 6.39 6.86 -8.55
N GLY A 46 5.50 6.35 -9.41
CA GLY A 46 5.86 5.90 -10.76
C GLY A 46 6.54 4.52 -10.83
N PHE A 47 6.81 3.87 -9.71
CA PHE A 47 7.43 2.54 -9.69
C PHE A 47 6.59 1.50 -10.44
N ASP A 48 7.21 0.76 -11.35
CA ASP A 48 6.60 -0.35 -12.07
C ASP A 48 7.42 -1.63 -11.83
N PHE A 49 6.73 -2.68 -11.37
CA PHE A 49 7.38 -3.94 -11.01
C PHE A 49 7.86 -4.71 -12.23
N ALA A 50 7.12 -4.71 -13.34
CA ALA A 50 7.54 -5.40 -14.56
C ALA A 50 8.79 -4.72 -15.14
N ALA A 51 8.84 -3.39 -15.12
CA ALA A 51 10.01 -2.63 -15.56
C ALA A 51 11.25 -2.90 -14.69
N ARG A 52 11.07 -3.11 -13.38
CA ARG A 52 12.20 -3.29 -12.44
C ARG A 52 12.63 -4.74 -12.21
N PHE A 53 11.69 -5.69 -12.30
CA PHE A 53 11.89 -7.10 -11.95
C PHE A 53 11.60 -8.06 -13.12
N GLY A 54 11.27 -7.55 -14.31
CA GLY A 54 10.95 -8.37 -15.47
C GLY A 54 9.67 -9.18 -15.27
N GLU A 55 9.69 -10.44 -15.73
CA GLU A 55 8.53 -11.34 -15.70
C GLU A 55 7.95 -11.54 -14.30
N LEU A 56 8.80 -11.56 -13.26
CA LEU A 56 8.37 -11.70 -11.86
C LEU A 56 7.45 -10.56 -11.41
N GLY A 57 7.57 -9.38 -12.02
CA GLY A 57 6.80 -8.19 -11.68
C GLY A 57 5.52 -7.99 -12.50
N VAL A 58 5.24 -8.84 -13.48
CA VAL A 58 4.11 -8.64 -14.41
C VAL A 58 2.77 -8.70 -13.65
N GLY A 59 1.98 -7.63 -13.77
CA GLY A 59 0.68 -7.51 -13.09
C GLY A 59 0.77 -7.32 -11.57
N PHE A 60 1.98 -7.25 -11.00
CA PHE A 60 2.20 -7.06 -9.59
C PHE A 60 2.06 -5.57 -9.23
N ILE A 61 0.89 -5.23 -8.69
CA ILE A 61 0.58 -3.91 -8.16
C ILE A 61 -0.58 -4.03 -7.16
N HIS A 62 -0.61 -3.16 -6.15
CA HIS A 62 -1.77 -3.05 -5.27
C HIS A 62 -2.78 -2.07 -5.86
N VAL A 63 -4.06 -2.24 -5.53
CA VAL A 63 -5.12 -1.30 -5.89
C VAL A 63 -5.70 -0.74 -4.60
N HIS A 64 -5.67 0.58 -4.48
CA HIS A 64 -6.14 1.34 -3.33
C HIS A 64 -7.49 1.98 -3.64
N HIS A 65 -8.40 1.99 -2.66
CA HIS A 65 -9.67 2.71 -2.80
C HIS A 65 -9.46 4.18 -2.43
N THR A 66 -9.79 5.10 -3.34
CA THR A 66 -9.66 6.55 -3.11
C THR A 66 -10.65 7.07 -2.08
N LYS A 67 -11.75 6.33 -1.85
CA LYS A 67 -12.71 6.54 -0.76
C LYS A 67 -12.71 5.33 0.19
N PRO A 68 -12.68 5.52 1.51
CA PRO A 68 -12.67 4.41 2.46
C PRO A 68 -13.92 3.52 2.30
N LEU A 69 -13.75 2.20 2.24
CA LEU A 69 -14.86 1.24 2.21
C LEU A 69 -15.79 1.36 3.42
N SER A 70 -15.32 1.92 4.54
CA SER A 70 -16.15 2.19 5.73
C SER A 70 -17.20 3.28 5.51
N GLU A 71 -16.98 4.17 4.54
CA GLU A 71 -17.93 5.22 4.14
C GLU A 71 -18.86 4.74 3.01
N ILE A 72 -18.58 3.55 2.47
CA ILE A 72 -19.25 2.94 1.34
C ILE A 72 -20.27 1.93 1.91
N GLY A 73 -21.56 2.24 1.78
CA GLY A 73 -22.65 1.40 2.29
C GLY A 73 -22.73 0.01 1.66
N ARG A 74 -23.64 -0.84 2.16
CA ARG A 74 -23.75 -2.27 1.81
C ARG A 74 -24.00 -2.59 0.33
N ASP A 75 -24.34 -1.61 -0.51
CA ASP A 75 -24.73 -1.80 -1.92
C ASP A 75 -24.04 -0.82 -2.89
N TYR A 76 -22.75 -0.53 -2.68
CA TYR A 76 -22.03 0.38 -3.57
C TYR A 76 -21.42 -0.34 -4.77
N ALA A 77 -21.81 0.10 -5.96
CA ALA A 77 -21.13 -0.27 -7.20
C ALA A 77 -19.81 0.52 -7.31
N VAL A 78 -18.68 -0.17 -7.11
CA VAL A 78 -17.34 0.41 -7.31
C VAL A 78 -17.14 0.77 -8.76
N ASP A 79 -16.76 2.02 -9.05
CA ASP A 79 -16.26 2.43 -10.36
C ASP A 79 -14.74 2.25 -10.40
N PRO A 80 -14.20 1.28 -11.18
CA PRO A 80 -12.77 0.99 -11.22
C PRO A 80 -11.88 2.13 -11.70
N THR A 81 -12.46 3.15 -12.36
CA THR A 81 -11.75 4.31 -12.90
C THR A 81 -11.81 5.53 -11.99
N ARG A 82 -12.77 5.57 -11.06
CA ARG A 82 -12.96 6.72 -10.15
C ARG A 82 -12.59 6.40 -8.71
N ASP A 83 -12.90 5.18 -8.28
CA ASP A 83 -12.79 4.77 -6.89
C ASP A 83 -11.53 3.98 -6.60
N LEU A 84 -10.84 3.50 -7.64
CA LEU A 84 -9.66 2.65 -7.52
C LEU A 84 -8.45 3.29 -8.18
N ILE A 85 -7.28 3.08 -7.57
CA ILE A 85 -6.02 3.59 -8.12
C ILE A 85 -4.86 2.61 -7.88
N PRO A 86 -4.03 2.30 -8.90
CA PRO A 86 -2.89 1.41 -8.71
C PRO A 86 -1.75 2.10 -7.96
N VAL A 87 -1.22 1.43 -6.94
CA VAL A 87 -0.14 1.89 -6.07
C VAL A 87 0.79 0.73 -5.71
N CYS A 88 2.09 0.99 -5.54
CA CYS A 88 3.02 -0.04 -5.08
C CYS A 88 2.76 -0.39 -3.60
N PRO A 89 3.19 -1.58 -3.11
CA PRO A 89 3.03 -1.98 -1.72
C PRO A 89 3.53 -0.95 -0.70
N ASN A 90 4.67 -0.30 -0.99
CA ASN A 90 5.26 0.70 -0.09
C ASN A 90 4.39 1.96 -0.01
N CYS A 91 3.97 2.51 -1.15
CA CYS A 91 3.06 3.65 -1.15
C CYS A 91 1.70 3.28 -0.55
N HIS A 92 1.21 2.06 -0.78
CA HIS A 92 -0.04 1.59 -0.18
C HIS A 92 0.02 1.60 1.34
N ALA A 93 1.11 1.08 1.92
CA ALA A 93 1.36 1.16 3.35
C ALA A 93 1.38 2.62 3.83
N MET A 94 2.09 3.50 3.12
CA MET A 94 2.18 4.92 3.50
C MET A 94 0.85 5.67 3.44
N LEU A 95 -0.03 5.36 2.48
CA LEU A 95 -1.38 5.92 2.42
C LEU A 95 -2.18 5.58 3.68
N HIS A 96 -2.00 4.37 4.21
CA HIS A 96 -2.70 3.86 5.40
C HIS A 96 -2.01 4.14 6.74
N GLN A 97 -0.92 4.91 6.77
CA GLN A 97 -0.26 5.31 8.03
C GLN A 97 -1.11 6.28 8.88
N ARG A 98 -2.19 6.84 8.32
CA ARG A 98 -3.15 7.70 9.02
C ARG A 98 -4.58 7.21 8.81
N THR A 99 -5.47 7.59 9.72
CA THR A 99 -6.90 7.38 9.62
C THR A 99 -7.61 8.74 9.72
N PRO A 100 -8.34 9.20 8.69
CA PRO A 100 -8.51 8.56 7.38
C PRO A 100 -7.19 8.47 6.58
N PRO A 101 -7.10 7.56 5.59
CA PRO A 101 -5.92 7.42 4.74
C PRO A 101 -5.54 8.73 4.04
N LEU A 102 -4.25 8.94 3.80
CA LEU A 102 -3.78 10.03 2.96
C LEU A 102 -4.28 9.85 1.52
N SER A 103 -4.55 10.95 0.83
CA SER A 103 -4.74 10.93 -0.62
C SER A 103 -3.41 10.73 -1.35
N VAL A 104 -3.49 10.24 -2.59
CA VAL A 104 -2.33 10.13 -3.49
C VAL A 104 -1.62 11.47 -3.69
N ALA A 105 -2.37 12.58 -3.75
CA ALA A 105 -1.82 13.92 -3.86
C ALA A 105 -1.02 14.32 -2.62
N GLN A 106 -1.56 14.07 -1.43
CA GLN A 106 -0.86 14.35 -0.16
C GLN A 106 0.41 13.52 -0.03
N LEU A 107 0.36 12.22 -0.32
CA LEU A 107 1.56 11.37 -0.22
C LEU A 107 2.64 11.79 -1.23
N ARG A 108 2.24 12.16 -2.46
CA ARG A 108 3.17 12.74 -3.44
C ARG A 108 3.81 14.03 -2.94
N GLN A 109 3.07 14.87 -2.23
CA GLN A 109 3.63 16.09 -1.65
C GLN A 109 4.67 15.76 -0.57
N HIS A 110 4.35 14.87 0.36
CA HIS A 110 5.31 14.41 1.38
C HIS A 110 6.61 13.85 0.77
N MET A 111 6.52 13.10 -0.32
CA MET A 111 7.70 12.58 -1.01
C MET A 111 8.57 13.69 -1.63
N ARG A 112 7.99 14.80 -2.07
CA ARG A 112 8.75 15.95 -2.59
C ARG A 112 9.38 16.78 -1.48
N ASP A 113 8.67 16.95 -0.37
CA ASP A 113 9.15 17.75 0.75
C ASP A 113 10.33 17.06 1.46
N GLY A 114 10.33 15.73 1.53
CA GLY A 114 11.44 14.95 2.11
C GLY A 114 12.70 14.87 1.24
N THR A 115 12.66 15.33 -0.02
CA THR A 115 13.83 15.38 -0.91
C THR A 115 14.56 16.73 -0.88
N ASN A 116 14.09 17.71 -0.10
CA ASN A 116 14.66 19.06 -0.05
C ASN A 116 15.70 19.28 1.06
N ASP A 117 16.05 18.25 1.85
CA ASP A 117 17.12 18.30 2.86
C ASP A 117 18.35 17.49 2.41
N THR A 118 18.98 17.89 1.30
CA THR A 118 20.33 17.41 0.93
C THR A 118 21.16 18.56 0.39
#